data_AF-A0A1Z5JW13-F1
#
_entry.id   AF-A0A1Z5JW13-F1
#
_cell.length_a   1.000
_cell.length_b   1.000
_cell.length_c   1.000
_cell.angle_alpha   90.00
_cell.angle_beta   90.00
_cell.angle_gamma   90.00
#
_symmetry.space_group_name_H-M   'P 1'
#
loop_
_entity.id
_entity.type
_entity.pdbx_description
1 polymer ?
#
loop_
_entity_poly.entity_id
_entity_poly.type
_entity_poly.pdbx_seq_one_letter_code
_entity_poly.pdbx_strand_id
1 'polypeptide(L)'
;MGRNGWGTGVHPTTRLCLEWLCEQIQGGEVVLDYGCGSGILSIAALHMGAARCIGVDIEAEALITAERNVALNEYDSSRFEGLHTREILPYEIVPGRGVDVCIANILIGQLVRPSMVAALVSNIRDDGLLGLSGIRPHEVDSLKAAYGESMEWMDDQYAELSAEETEGSLASYGFDCGRWSRLVGRKRAADGKSEIERMSELAVS
;
A
#
# COMPACT_ATOMS: atom_id res chain seq x y z
N MET A 1 -18.51 -10.84 13.29
CA MET A 1 -18.93 -10.17 12.04
C MET A 1 -18.23 -8.82 12.01
N GLY A 2 -17.07 -8.76 11.35
CA GLY A 2 -16.26 -7.55 11.23
C GLY A 2 -16.87 -6.58 10.22
N ARG A 3 -16.68 -5.28 10.46
CA ARG A 3 -17.20 -4.17 9.65
C ARG A 3 -16.94 -4.38 8.15
N ASN A 4 -18.02 -4.53 7.38
CA ASN A 4 -18.16 -4.16 5.98
C ASN A 4 -17.04 -4.60 5.00
N GLY A 5 -16.77 -5.90 4.84
CA GLY A 5 -16.18 -6.44 3.60
C GLY A 5 -14.78 -5.98 3.18
N TRP A 6 -14.08 -5.17 3.97
CA TRP A 6 -12.67 -4.83 3.72
C TRP A 6 -11.80 -6.05 4.05
N GLY A 7 -10.90 -6.42 3.14
CA GLY A 7 -9.94 -7.51 3.35
C GLY A 7 -10.41 -8.93 3.00
N THR A 8 -11.56 -9.11 2.33
CA THR A 8 -12.02 -10.43 1.84
C THR A 8 -11.59 -10.72 0.40
N GLY A 9 -10.85 -9.82 -0.25
CA GLY A 9 -10.40 -9.96 -1.65
C GLY A 9 -11.44 -9.58 -2.71
N VAL A 10 -12.72 -9.44 -2.34
CA VAL A 10 -13.82 -9.22 -3.29
C VAL A 10 -14.07 -7.74 -3.63
N HIS A 11 -13.55 -6.81 -2.83
CA HIS A 11 -13.72 -5.39 -3.11
C HIS A 11 -12.85 -4.97 -4.31
N PRO A 12 -13.35 -4.13 -5.25
CA PRO A 12 -12.60 -3.74 -6.45
C PRO A 12 -11.19 -3.22 -6.16
N THR A 13 -11.03 -2.43 -5.10
CA THR A 13 -9.71 -1.91 -4.70
C THR A 13 -8.73 -3.00 -4.29
N THR A 14 -9.21 -4.03 -3.58
CA THR A 14 -8.36 -5.17 -3.19
C THR A 14 -7.97 -5.97 -4.42
N ARG A 15 -8.92 -6.20 -5.34
CA ARG A 15 -8.66 -6.91 -6.59
C ARG A 15 -7.65 -6.19 -7.47
N LEU A 16 -7.80 -4.88 -7.66
CA LEU A 16 -6.84 -4.05 -8.40
C LEU A 16 -5.42 -4.16 -7.83
N CYS A 17 -5.29 -4.17 -6.51
CA CYS A 17 -4.01 -4.35 -5.81
C CYS A 17 -3.46 -5.78 -5.99
N LEU A 18 -4.29 -6.81 -5.91
CA LEU A 18 -3.88 -8.20 -6.13
C LEU A 18 -3.39 -8.44 -7.56
N GLU A 19 -4.13 -7.96 -8.56
CA GLU A 19 -3.75 -8.04 -9.97
C GLU A 19 -2.39 -7.36 -10.21
N TRP A 20 -2.16 -6.20 -9.58
CA TRP A 20 -0.88 -5.51 -9.68
C TRP A 20 0.27 -6.29 -9.05
N LEU A 21 0.08 -6.80 -7.82
CA LEU A 21 1.12 -7.58 -7.14
C LEU A 21 1.51 -8.82 -7.95
N CYS A 22 0.57 -9.50 -8.60
CA CYS A 22 0.85 -10.63 -9.50
C CYS A 22 1.86 -10.26 -10.60
N GLU A 23 1.84 -9.01 -11.06
CA GLU A 23 2.71 -8.53 -12.14
C GLU A 23 4.05 -8.01 -11.61
N GLN A 24 4.08 -7.43 -10.41
CA GLN A 24 5.28 -6.77 -9.89
C GLN A 24 6.19 -7.65 -9.05
N ILE A 25 5.65 -8.65 -8.35
CA ILE A 25 6.45 -9.54 -7.51
C ILE A 25 7.05 -10.65 -8.39
N GLN A 26 8.37 -10.63 -8.53
CA GLN A 26 9.14 -11.57 -9.36
C GLN A 26 10.01 -12.52 -8.53
N GLY A 27 10.06 -12.32 -7.22
CA GLY A 27 10.78 -13.14 -6.26
C GLY A 27 11.89 -12.35 -5.54
N GLY A 28 11.89 -12.43 -4.22
CA GLY A 28 12.94 -11.83 -3.39
C GLY A 28 12.69 -10.39 -2.95
N GLU A 29 11.59 -9.76 -3.38
CA GLU A 29 11.23 -8.39 -3.00
C GLU A 29 10.87 -8.29 -1.52
N VAL A 30 11.17 -7.13 -0.93
CA VAL A 30 10.62 -6.71 0.36
C VAL A 30 9.42 -5.80 0.10
N VAL A 31 8.28 -6.15 0.67
CA VAL A 31 6.99 -5.48 0.43
C VAL A 31 6.50 -4.80 1.70
N LEU A 32 6.04 -3.56 1.58
CA LEU A 32 5.31 -2.82 2.61
C LEU A 32 3.82 -2.79 2.25
N ASP A 33 2.97 -3.29 3.14
CA ASP A 33 1.50 -3.29 3.03
C ASP A 33 0.93 -2.30 4.05
N TYR A 34 0.65 -1.07 3.60
CA TYR A 34 0.21 0.02 4.45
C TYR A 34 -1.32 0.07 4.56
N GLY A 35 -1.82 -0.08 5.79
CA GLY A 35 -3.23 -0.37 6.06
C GLY A 35 -3.54 -1.83 5.77
N CYS A 36 -2.73 -2.75 6.31
CA CYS A 36 -2.74 -4.16 5.92
C CYS A 36 -4.06 -4.87 6.27
N GLY A 37 -4.83 -4.39 7.25
CA GLY A 37 -6.15 -4.92 7.57
C GLY A 37 -6.10 -6.43 7.86
N SER A 38 -6.72 -7.25 7.00
CA SER A 38 -6.71 -8.71 7.13
C SER A 38 -5.39 -9.39 6.74
N GLY A 39 -4.43 -8.64 6.20
CA GLY A 39 -3.16 -9.15 5.66
C GLY A 39 -3.29 -9.77 4.25
N ILE A 40 -4.42 -9.62 3.56
CA ILE A 40 -4.65 -10.29 2.27
C ILE A 40 -3.61 -9.92 1.20
N LEU A 41 -3.18 -8.66 1.13
CA LEU A 41 -2.17 -8.21 0.16
C LEU A 41 -0.78 -8.72 0.55
N SER A 42 -0.44 -8.67 1.84
CA SER A 42 0.77 -9.29 2.39
C SER A 42 0.87 -10.79 2.06
N ILE A 43 -0.22 -11.56 2.26
CA ILE A 43 -0.29 -12.99 1.94
C ILE A 43 -0.09 -13.23 0.44
N ALA A 44 -0.74 -12.42 -0.41
CA ALA A 44 -0.61 -12.53 -1.86
C ALA A 44 0.84 -12.30 -2.31
N ALA A 45 1.48 -11.24 -1.82
CA ALA A 45 2.89 -10.96 -2.12
C ALA A 45 3.82 -12.10 -1.68
N LEU A 46 3.62 -12.67 -0.49
CA LEU A 46 4.40 -13.82 -0.03
C LEU A 46 4.21 -15.06 -0.92
N HIS A 47 2.98 -15.35 -1.32
CA HIS A 47 2.67 -16.44 -2.26
C HIS A 47 3.29 -16.24 -3.65
N MET A 48 3.47 -14.98 -4.07
CA MET A 48 4.14 -14.64 -5.34
C MET A 48 5.68 -14.68 -5.23
N GLY A 49 6.23 -14.94 -4.04
CA GLY A 49 7.66 -15.13 -3.84
C GLY A 49 8.39 -13.94 -3.23
N ALA A 50 7.68 -12.92 -2.72
CA ALA A 50 8.30 -11.85 -1.95
C ALA A 50 9.14 -12.44 -0.80
N ALA A 51 10.36 -11.95 -0.61
CA ALA A 51 11.23 -12.42 0.48
C ALA A 51 10.61 -12.11 1.84
N ARG A 52 9.99 -10.93 1.98
CA ARG A 52 9.45 -10.44 3.24
C ARG A 52 8.32 -9.45 3.00
N CYS A 53 7.29 -9.51 3.82
CA CYS A 53 6.22 -8.52 3.89
C CYS A 53 6.21 -7.84 5.26
N ILE A 54 5.94 -6.54 5.27
CA ILE A 54 5.81 -5.75 6.48
C ILE A 54 4.42 -5.12 6.42
N GLY A 55 3.53 -5.54 7.31
CA GLY A 55 2.16 -5.04 7.39
C GLY A 55 2.07 -3.91 8.40
N VAL A 56 1.46 -2.81 8.01
CA VAL A 56 1.27 -1.64 8.88
C VAL A 56 -0.20 -1.39 9.10
N ASP A 57 -0.61 -1.18 10.34
CA ASP A 57 -1.97 -0.73 10.63
C ASP A 57 -2.05 0.19 11.86
N ILE A 58 -3.11 1.00 11.93
CA ILE A 58 -3.44 1.82 13.10
C ILE A 58 -4.26 1.03 14.13
N GLU A 59 -4.89 -0.06 13.71
CA GLU A 59 -5.72 -0.90 14.55
C GLU A 59 -4.94 -2.15 14.98
N ALA A 60 -4.64 -2.27 16.29
CA ALA A 60 -3.93 -3.44 16.81
C ALA A 60 -4.65 -4.78 16.49
N GLU A 61 -5.99 -4.78 16.48
CA GLU A 61 -6.80 -5.95 16.11
C GLU A 61 -6.62 -6.37 14.64
N ALA A 62 -6.36 -5.40 13.75
CA ALA A 62 -6.04 -5.69 12.36
C ALA A 62 -4.70 -6.41 12.24
N LEU A 63 -3.67 -5.95 12.96
CA LEU A 63 -2.36 -6.61 13.00
C LEU A 63 -2.46 -8.05 13.50
N ILE A 64 -3.16 -8.27 14.63
CA ILE A 64 -3.40 -9.63 15.17
C ILE A 64 -4.11 -10.51 14.12
N THR A 65 -5.08 -9.95 13.41
CA THR A 65 -5.80 -10.67 12.35
C THR A 65 -4.89 -11.00 11.17
N ALA A 66 -4.05 -10.05 10.73
CA ALA A 66 -3.10 -10.21 9.65
C ALA A 66 -2.09 -11.30 9.98
N GLU A 67 -1.43 -11.23 11.14
CA GLU A 67 -0.48 -12.24 11.62
C GLU A 67 -1.09 -13.63 11.66
N ARG A 68 -2.31 -13.75 12.20
CA ARG A 68 -3.02 -15.03 12.23
C ARG A 68 -3.31 -15.57 10.82
N ASN A 69 -3.79 -14.72 9.92
CA ASN A 69 -4.13 -15.14 8.56
C ASN A 69 -2.87 -15.52 7.76
N VAL A 70 -1.77 -14.79 7.96
CA VAL A 70 -0.46 -15.10 7.38
C VAL A 70 0.05 -16.44 7.89
N ALA A 71 -0.04 -16.70 9.20
CA ALA A 71 0.33 -17.98 9.80
C ALA A 71 -0.51 -19.17 9.28
N LEU A 72 -1.80 -18.95 9.01
CA LEU A 72 -2.66 -19.95 8.36
C LEU A 72 -2.25 -20.27 6.92
N ASN A 73 -1.44 -19.41 6.29
CA ASN A 73 -0.84 -19.62 4.98
C ASN A 73 0.62 -20.12 5.09
N GLU A 74 1.03 -20.67 6.24
CA GLU A 74 2.33 -21.30 6.47
C GLU A 74 3.53 -20.34 6.41
N TYR A 75 3.29 -19.05 6.63
CA TYR A 75 4.34 -18.05 6.79
C TYR A 75 4.50 -17.65 8.26
N ASP A 76 5.75 -17.52 8.71
CA ASP A 76 6.08 -17.15 10.08
C ASP A 76 6.62 -15.70 10.18
N SER A 77 7.05 -15.32 11.39
CA SER A 77 7.58 -13.99 11.68
C SER A 77 8.88 -13.63 10.95
N SER A 78 9.57 -14.60 10.32
CA SER A 78 10.71 -14.30 9.44
C SER A 78 10.27 -13.76 8.08
N ARG A 79 9.03 -14.08 7.66
CA ARG A 79 8.46 -13.68 6.37
C ARG A 79 7.49 -12.52 6.50
N PHE A 80 6.81 -12.38 7.64
CA PHE A 80 5.88 -11.29 7.89
C PHE A 80 6.10 -10.63 9.25
N GLU A 81 6.07 -9.31 9.28
CA GLU A 81 6.09 -8.51 10.51
C GLU A 81 4.92 -7.51 10.49
N GLY A 82 4.07 -7.53 11.52
CA GLY A 82 3.06 -6.53 11.76
C GLY A 82 3.61 -5.37 12.61
N LEU A 83 3.46 -4.13 12.14
CA LEU A 83 3.90 -2.93 12.82
C LEU A 83 2.73 -1.98 13.07
N HIS A 84 2.62 -1.47 14.28
CA HIS A 84 1.62 -0.45 14.58
C HIS A 84 2.15 0.90 14.10
N THR A 85 1.35 1.68 13.38
CA THR A 85 1.72 3.03 12.87
C THR A 85 2.37 4.00 13.86
N ARG A 86 2.17 3.83 15.18
CA ARG A 86 2.88 4.60 16.22
C ARG A 86 4.40 4.34 16.22
N GLU A 87 4.83 3.29 15.54
CA GLU A 87 6.21 2.82 15.37
C GLU A 87 6.82 3.34 14.06
N ILE A 88 6.05 4.04 13.20
CA ILE A 88 6.45 4.45 11.83
C ILE A 88 6.49 5.98 11.68
N LEU A 89 6.89 6.67 12.74
CA LEU A 89 7.30 8.08 12.66
C LEU A 89 8.77 8.13 12.24
N PRO A 90 9.16 9.07 11.35
CA PRO A 90 10.02 8.87 10.18
C PRO A 90 11.22 7.92 10.42
N TYR A 91 10.90 6.65 10.63
CA TYR A 91 11.85 5.58 10.85
C TYR A 91 11.85 4.77 9.57
N GLU A 92 13.04 4.57 9.02
CA GLU A 92 13.22 3.63 7.93
C GLU A 92 12.86 2.23 8.46
N ILE A 93 11.72 1.70 8.03
CA ILE A 93 11.26 0.36 8.36
C ILE A 93 12.32 -0.68 7.96
N VAL A 94 13.04 -0.40 6.86
CA VAL A 94 14.20 -1.18 6.41
C VAL A 94 15.41 -0.23 6.29
N PRO A 95 16.20 -0.07 7.37
CA PRO A 95 17.28 0.91 7.41
C PRO A 95 18.29 0.77 6.27
N GLY A 96 18.66 1.89 5.65
CA GLY A 96 19.67 2.01 4.60
C GLY A 96 19.29 1.39 3.26
N ARG A 97 18.07 0.86 3.11
CA ARG A 97 17.62 0.24 1.86
C ARG A 97 16.22 0.68 1.45
N GLY A 98 15.27 0.77 2.39
CA GLY A 98 13.84 0.85 2.06
C GLY A 98 13.27 -0.47 1.52
N VAL A 99 12.00 -0.46 1.14
CA VAL A 99 11.28 -1.59 0.53
C VAL A 99 11.27 -1.49 -0.99
N ASP A 100 11.21 -2.63 -1.67
CA ASP A 100 11.17 -2.69 -3.14
C ASP A 100 9.77 -2.32 -3.67
N VAL A 101 8.71 -2.73 -2.96
CA VAL A 101 7.32 -2.44 -3.32
C VAL A 101 6.57 -1.97 -2.07
N CYS A 102 5.87 -0.84 -2.17
CA CYS A 102 4.92 -0.38 -1.18
C CYS A 102 3.52 -0.41 -1.81
N ILE A 103 2.55 -0.94 -1.08
CA ILE A 103 1.15 -0.92 -1.46
C ILE A 103 0.32 -0.31 -0.34
N ALA A 104 -0.60 0.60 -0.68
CA ALA A 104 -1.50 1.23 0.28
C ALA A 104 -2.91 1.27 -0.30
N ASN A 105 -3.79 0.41 0.24
CA ASN A 105 -5.21 0.35 -0.13
C ASN A 105 -6.05 0.97 0.99
N ILE A 106 -5.97 2.29 1.10
CA ILE A 106 -6.62 3.07 2.16
C ILE A 106 -7.34 4.29 1.58
N LEU A 107 -8.13 4.97 2.40
CA LEU A 107 -8.92 6.12 1.94
C LEU A 107 -8.03 7.30 1.52
N ILE A 108 -8.44 7.99 0.45
CA ILE A 108 -7.75 9.18 -0.10
C ILE A 108 -7.38 10.22 0.95
N GLY A 109 -8.27 10.46 1.93
CA GLY A 109 -8.09 11.47 2.96
C GLY A 109 -6.91 11.20 3.91
N GLN A 110 -6.35 9.98 3.90
CA GLN A 110 -5.07 9.67 4.52
C GLN A 110 -3.92 9.76 3.52
N LEU A 111 -4.11 9.24 2.30
CA LEU A 111 -3.08 9.20 1.26
C LEU A 111 -2.56 10.59 0.83
N VAL A 112 -3.35 11.65 0.98
CA VAL A 112 -2.95 13.03 0.66
C VAL A 112 -2.36 13.79 1.85
N ARG A 113 -2.33 13.21 3.06
CA ARG A 113 -1.77 13.90 4.23
C ARG A 113 -0.26 14.00 4.09
N PRO A 114 0.36 15.18 4.32
CA PRO A 114 1.81 15.34 4.17
C PRO A 114 2.62 14.33 4.99
N SER A 115 2.20 14.03 6.23
CA SER A 115 2.86 13.03 7.07
C SER A 115 2.75 11.61 6.51
N MET A 116 1.64 11.26 5.87
CA MET A 116 1.44 9.96 5.23
C MET A 116 2.28 9.84 3.96
N VAL A 117 2.26 10.87 3.11
CA VAL A 117 3.09 10.95 1.91
C VAL A 117 4.57 10.79 2.29
N ALA A 118 5.03 11.52 3.30
CA ALA A 118 6.40 11.41 3.80
C ALA A 118 6.72 9.99 4.29
N ALA A 119 5.84 9.38 5.09
CA ALA A 119 6.04 8.03 5.61
C ALA A 119 6.09 6.96 4.50
N LEU A 120 5.25 7.06 3.48
CA LEU A 120 5.26 6.11 2.35
C LEU A 120 6.52 6.30 1.51
N VAL A 121 6.83 7.53 1.10
CA VAL A 121 7.97 7.83 0.21
C VAL A 121 9.31 7.55 0.89
N SER A 122 9.48 7.84 2.18
CA SER A 122 10.74 7.61 2.88
C SER A 122 11.05 6.12 3.04
N ASN A 123 10.03 5.27 3.09
CA ASN A 123 10.20 3.83 3.27
C ASN A 123 10.44 3.07 1.97
N ILE A 124 10.22 3.69 0.81
CA ILE A 124 10.46 3.06 -0.48
C ILE A 124 11.92 3.31 -0.87
N ARG A 125 12.59 2.29 -1.42
CA ARG A 125 13.93 2.45 -1.98
C ARG A 125 13.91 3.33 -3.23
N ASP A 126 15.07 3.87 -3.62
CA ASP A 126 15.20 4.46 -4.96
C ASP A 126 14.86 3.43 -6.04
N ASP A 127 14.11 3.88 -7.05
CA ASP A 127 13.49 3.07 -8.10
C ASP A 127 12.45 2.04 -7.63
N GLY A 128 12.10 2.04 -6.34
CA GLY A 128 11.04 1.20 -5.77
C GLY A 128 9.65 1.63 -6.23
N LEU A 129 8.69 0.72 -6.13
CA LEU A 129 7.33 0.92 -6.62
C LEU A 129 6.36 1.28 -5.50
N LEU A 130 5.40 2.13 -5.81
CA LEU A 130 4.25 2.48 -4.97
C LEU A 130 2.95 2.19 -5.72
N GLY A 131 2.10 1.34 -5.15
CA GLY A 131 0.74 1.11 -5.60
C GLY A 131 -0.27 1.70 -4.61
N LEU A 132 -1.13 2.58 -5.06
CA LEU A 132 -2.18 3.22 -4.26
C LEU A 132 -3.54 2.78 -4.77
N SER A 133 -4.42 2.34 -3.87
CA SER A 133 -5.85 2.11 -4.17
C SER A 133 -6.72 2.60 -3.00
N GLY A 134 -8.02 2.36 -3.06
CA GLY A 134 -8.98 2.99 -2.13
C GLY A 134 -9.39 4.40 -2.54
N ILE A 135 -9.18 4.74 -3.82
CA ILE A 135 -9.40 6.07 -4.40
C ILE A 135 -10.38 6.02 -5.57
N ARG A 136 -11.00 7.17 -5.86
CA ARG A 136 -11.88 7.38 -7.01
C ARG A 136 -11.14 7.98 -8.20
N PRO A 137 -11.60 7.77 -9.45
CA PRO A 137 -10.96 8.33 -10.64
C PRO A 137 -10.75 9.86 -10.56
N HIS A 138 -11.73 10.60 -10.04
CA HIS A 138 -11.65 12.06 -9.91
C HIS A 138 -10.70 12.54 -8.80
N GLU A 139 -10.20 11.65 -7.94
CA GLU A 139 -9.27 11.97 -6.86
C GLU A 139 -7.80 11.80 -7.28
N VAL A 140 -7.55 11.16 -8.42
CA VAL A 140 -6.20 10.80 -8.90
C VAL A 140 -5.30 12.02 -9.06
N ASP A 141 -5.80 13.11 -9.64
CA ASP A 141 -4.98 14.32 -9.85
C ASP A 141 -4.57 14.97 -8.52
N SER A 142 -5.47 14.99 -7.54
CA SER A 142 -5.16 15.49 -6.20
C SER A 142 -4.11 14.63 -5.50
N LEU A 143 -4.18 13.31 -5.71
CA LEU A 143 -3.20 12.38 -5.19
C LEU A 143 -1.84 12.56 -5.87
N LYS A 144 -1.80 12.68 -7.19
CA LYS A 144 -0.56 12.95 -7.96
C LYS A 144 0.13 14.22 -7.46
N ALA A 145 -0.65 15.29 -7.22
CA ALA A 145 -0.15 16.55 -6.70
C ALA A 145 0.46 16.42 -5.28
N ALA A 146 -0.14 15.60 -4.40
CA ALA A 146 0.32 15.44 -3.02
C ALA A 146 1.72 14.80 -2.91
N TYR A 147 2.07 13.88 -3.81
CA TYR A 147 3.40 13.25 -3.82
C TYR A 147 4.41 14.06 -4.62
N GLY A 148 3.94 14.94 -5.52
CA GLY A 148 4.76 15.86 -6.29
C GLY A 148 5.87 15.15 -7.07
N GLU A 149 7.06 15.74 -7.04
CA GLU A 149 8.22 15.26 -7.81
C GLU A 149 8.90 14.03 -7.20
N SER A 150 8.48 13.57 -6.00
CA SER A 150 9.03 12.34 -5.41
C SER A 150 8.79 11.09 -6.26
N MET A 151 7.72 11.12 -7.06
CA MET A 151 7.22 9.97 -7.77
C MET A 151 7.19 10.23 -9.27
N GLU A 152 7.61 9.22 -10.03
CA GLU A 152 7.32 9.09 -11.45
C GLU A 152 6.07 8.24 -11.63
N TRP A 153 4.96 8.85 -12.01
CA TRP A 153 3.70 8.14 -12.21
C TRP A 153 3.72 7.31 -13.49
N MET A 154 3.27 6.06 -13.38
CA MET A 154 3.26 5.07 -14.46
C MET A 154 1.85 4.94 -15.02
N ASP A 155 1.50 5.80 -15.97
CA ASP A 155 0.13 5.89 -16.51
C ASP A 155 -0.31 4.60 -17.24
N ASP A 156 0.65 3.81 -17.75
CA ASP A 156 0.42 2.48 -18.33
C ASP A 156 -0.01 1.42 -17.31
N GLN A 157 0.24 1.67 -16.02
CA GLN A 157 -0.17 0.81 -14.91
C GLN A 157 -1.38 1.35 -14.14
N TYR A 158 -1.98 2.46 -14.58
CA TYR A 158 -3.24 2.94 -14.07
C TYR A 158 -4.37 1.96 -14.42
N ALA A 159 -5.21 1.63 -13.45
CA ALA A 159 -6.33 0.73 -13.66
C ALA A 159 -7.56 1.18 -12.87
N GLU A 160 -8.74 0.86 -13.39
CA GLU A 160 -10.02 1.13 -12.76
C GLU A 160 -10.89 -0.12 -12.75
N LEU A 161 -11.69 -0.27 -11.71
CA LEU A 161 -12.62 -1.38 -11.58
C LEU A 161 -13.85 -0.96 -10.80
N SER A 162 -15.03 -1.31 -11.29
CA SER A 162 -16.29 -1.19 -10.55
C SER A 162 -16.64 -2.49 -9.85
N ALA A 163 -17.58 -2.43 -8.90
CA ALA A 163 -18.10 -3.64 -8.26
C ALA A 163 -18.74 -4.60 -9.27
N GLU A 164 -19.47 -4.09 -10.28
CA GLU A 164 -20.17 -4.90 -11.29
C GLU A 164 -19.22 -5.76 -12.14
N GLU A 165 -17.98 -5.29 -12.32
CA GLU A 165 -16.94 -5.96 -13.11
C GLU A 165 -16.19 -7.05 -12.32
N THR A 166 -16.48 -7.23 -11.03
CA THR A 166 -15.84 -8.26 -10.20
C THR A 166 -16.66 -9.55 -10.18
N GLU A 167 -16.05 -10.69 -10.52
CA GLU A 167 -16.70 -12.00 -10.37
C GLU A 167 -16.99 -12.30 -8.90
N GLY A 168 -18.22 -12.76 -8.61
CA GLY A 168 -18.68 -12.90 -7.22
C GLY A 168 -19.00 -11.57 -6.54
N SER A 169 -19.12 -10.47 -7.31
CA SER A 169 -19.63 -9.20 -6.78
C SER A 169 -21.00 -9.44 -6.19
N LEU A 170 -21.02 -9.46 -4.87
CA LEU A 170 -22.24 -9.42 -4.13
C LEU A 170 -22.77 -7.99 -4.26
N ALA A 171 -23.44 -7.71 -5.38
CA ALA A 171 -24.43 -6.65 -5.49
C ALA A 171 -25.46 -6.72 -4.33
N SER A 172 -25.49 -7.84 -3.59
CA SER A 172 -26.26 -8.10 -2.38
C SER A 172 -25.60 -7.67 -1.04
N TYR A 173 -24.33 -7.24 -0.98
CA TYR A 173 -23.67 -6.81 0.28
C TYR A 173 -23.59 -5.29 0.47
N GLY A 174 -24.19 -4.48 -0.41
CA GLY A 174 -24.26 -3.02 -0.24
C GLY A 174 -22.93 -2.30 -0.44
N PHE A 175 -22.03 -2.86 -1.25
CA PHE A 175 -20.81 -2.17 -1.68
C PHE A 175 -21.16 -0.95 -2.53
N ASP A 176 -20.30 0.08 -2.46
CA ASP A 176 -20.42 1.25 -3.31
C ASP A 176 -20.19 0.84 -4.77
N CYS A 177 -21.24 1.00 -5.60
CA CYS A 177 -21.23 0.65 -7.03
C CYS A 177 -20.33 1.55 -7.89
N GLY A 178 -19.70 2.58 -7.30
CA GLY A 178 -18.80 3.48 -8.01
C GLY A 178 -17.52 2.80 -8.51
N ARG A 179 -16.90 3.42 -9.53
CA ARG A 179 -15.58 3.02 -10.04
C ARG A 179 -14.48 3.38 -9.05
N TRP A 180 -13.57 2.45 -8.82
CA TRP A 180 -12.39 2.61 -8.00
C TRP A 180 -11.15 2.57 -8.87
N SER A 181 -10.08 3.21 -8.43
CA SER A 181 -8.82 3.27 -9.18
C SER A 181 -7.65 2.68 -8.40
N ARG A 182 -6.65 2.24 -9.16
CA ARG A 182 -5.29 2.00 -8.72
C ARG A 182 -4.37 2.96 -9.45
N LEU A 183 -3.55 3.66 -8.69
CA LEU A 183 -2.48 4.53 -9.20
C LEU A 183 -1.13 3.92 -8.84
N VAL A 184 -0.21 3.88 -9.79
CA VAL A 184 1.14 3.32 -9.59
C VAL A 184 2.18 4.37 -9.92
N GLY A 185 3.22 4.45 -9.10
CA GLY A 185 4.38 5.29 -9.34
C GLY A 185 5.68 4.63 -8.91
N ARG A 186 6.79 5.11 -9.45
CA ARG A 186 8.16 4.74 -9.08
C ARG A 186 8.80 5.87 -8.29
N LYS A 187 9.43 5.57 -7.16
CA LYS A 187 10.18 6.58 -6.41
C LYS A 187 11.37 7.05 -7.23
N ARG A 188 11.48 8.37 -7.43
CA ARG A 188 12.67 8.97 -8.04
C ARG A 188 13.84 8.86 -7.07
N ALA A 189 15.02 8.57 -7.60
CA ALA A 189 16.24 8.60 -6.81
C ALA A 189 16.43 9.99 -6.19
N ALA A 190 16.71 10.04 -4.90
CA ALA A 190 16.97 11.31 -4.22
C ALA A 190 18.25 11.93 -4.80
N ASP A 191 18.19 13.18 -5.25
CA ASP A 191 19.40 13.98 -5.26
C ASP A 191 19.73 14.28 -3.78
N GLY A 192 20.99 14.08 -3.38
CA GLY A 192 21.39 14.19 -1.96
C GLY A 192 21.24 15.60 -1.34
N LYS A 193 20.78 16.60 -2.10
CA LYS A 193 20.45 17.94 -1.58
C LYS A 193 18.98 18.07 -1.20
N SER A 194 18.09 17.46 -1.97
CA SER A 194 16.63 17.53 -1.78
C SER A 194 16.14 16.92 -0.46
N GLU A 195 16.85 15.91 0.05
CA GLU A 195 16.46 15.18 1.26
C GLU A 195 16.67 16.00 2.54
N ILE A 196 17.78 16.75 2.61
CA ILE A 196 18.10 17.65 3.74
C ILE A 196 17.14 18.85 3.75
N GLU A 197 16.82 19.40 2.58
CA GLU A 197 15.86 20.50 2.45
C GLU A 197 14.44 20.06 2.84
N ARG A 198 13.98 18.89 2.39
CA ARG A 198 12.67 18.33 2.78
C ARG A 198 12.54 18.02 4.27
N MET A 199 13.57 17.42 4.87
CA MET A 199 13.56 17.15 6.30
C MET A 199 13.56 18.44 7.12
N SER A 200 14.22 19.48 6.60
CA SER A 200 14.20 20.81 7.23
C SER A 200 12.82 21.45 7.16
N GLU A 201 12.09 21.36 6.04
CA GLU A 201 10.74 21.91 5.89
C GLU A 201 9.70 21.20 6.77
N LEU A 202 9.76 19.87 6.89
CA LEU A 202 8.88 19.08 7.75
C LEU A 202 9.07 19.37 9.25
N ALA A 203 10.24 19.87 9.66
CA ALA A 203 10.51 20.23 11.04
C ALA A 203 9.93 21.59 11.46
N VAL A 204 9.45 22.41 10.51
CA VAL A 204 8.96 23.78 10.77
C VAL A 204 7.45 23.96 10.57
N SER A 205 6.71 22.91 10.19
CA SER A 205 5.25 22.92 9.99
C SER A 205 4.51 22.07 11.03
#